data_AF-A0A3D0UU20-F1
#
_entry.id   AF-A0A3D0UU20-F1
#
_cell.length_a   1.000
_cell.length_b   1.000
_cell.length_c   1.000
_cell.angle_alpha   90.00
_cell.angle_beta   90.00
_cell.angle_gamma   90.00
#
_symmetry.space_group_name_H-M   'P 1'
#
loop_
_entity.id
_entity.type
_entity.pdbx_description
1 polymer ?
#
loop_
_entity_poly.entity_id
_entity_poly.type
_entity_poly.pdbx_seq_one_letter_code
_entity_poly.pdbx_strand_id
1 'polypeptide(L)' 'MKIWIFMLDLDQQGISDSKLLASMLKAHPFVISKALKNITNLRNKKLAILSFYKQLVDLDVSIKT' A
#
# COMPACT_ATOMS: atom_id res chain seq x y z
N MET A 1 0.47 -7.75 -0.75
CA MET A 1 1.23 -6.83 0.11
C MET A 1 1.60 -5.51 -0.58
N LYS A 2 2.17 -5.51 -1.80
CA LYS A 2 2.47 -4.29 -2.59
C LYS A 2 1.32 -3.28 -2.71
N ILE A 3 0.07 -3.74 -2.85
CA ILE A 3 -1.13 -2.88 -3.00
C ILE A 3 -1.27 -1.81 -1.91
N TRP A 4 -0.88 -2.09 -0.67
CA TRP A 4 -1.05 -1.15 0.44
C TRP A 4 -0.08 0.04 0.36
N ILE A 5 1.15 -0.19 -0.11
CA ILE A 5 2.14 0.87 -0.30
C ILE A 5 1.71 1.75 -1.47
N PHE A 6 1.32 1.14 -2.60
CA PHE A 6 0.85 1.90 -3.75
C PHE A 6 -0.46 2.63 -3.47
N MET A 7 -1.36 2.07 -2.67
CA MET A 7 -2.55 2.81 -2.22
C MET A 7 -2.21 3.99 -1.32
N LEU A 8 -1.24 3.84 -0.42
CA LEU A 8 -0.78 4.96 0.39
C LEU A 8 -0.15 6.04 -0.48
N ASP A 9 0.64 5.67 -1.47
CA ASP A 9 1.27 6.60 -2.40
C ASP A 9 0.22 7.37 -3.23
N LEU A 10 -0.76 6.67 -3.80
CA LEU A 10 -1.86 7.27 -4.56
C LEU A 10 -2.75 8.16 -3.66
N ASP A 11 -3.05 7.74 -2.43
CA ASP A 11 -3.77 8.54 -1.43
C ASP A 11 -3.03 9.85 -1.11
N GLN A 12 -1.69 9.80 -1.01
CA GLN A 12 -0.87 11.01 -0.81
C GLN A 12 -0.88 11.95 -2.02
N GLN A 13 -1.05 11.42 -3.23
CA GLN A 13 -1.21 12.20 -4.46
C GLN A 13 -2.64 12.75 -4.62
N GLY A 14 -3.52 12.53 -3.64
CA GLY A 14 -4.92 12.94 -3.68
C GLY A 14 -5.83 12.00 -4.47
N ILE A 15 -5.30 10.88 -4.97
CA ILE A 15 -6.03 9.90 -5.75
C ILE A 15 -6.75 8.94 -4.80
N SER A 16 -8.04 9.20 -4.60
CA SER A 16 -8.89 8.44 -3.66
C SER A 16 -10.15 7.84 -4.32
N ASP A 17 -10.33 8.03 -5.63
CA ASP A 17 -11.42 7.41 -6.38
C ASP A 17 -11.21 5.90 -6.55
N SER A 18 -12.20 5.11 -6.12
CA SER A 18 -12.12 3.65 -6.10
C SER A 18 -11.99 3.02 -7.49
N LYS A 19 -12.60 3.62 -8.53
CA LYS A 19 -12.49 3.10 -9.92
C LYS A 19 -11.12 3.40 -10.49
N LEU A 20 -10.60 4.60 -10.23
CA LEU A 20 -9.28 5.02 -10.68
C LEU A 20 -8.18 4.19 -10.00
N LEU A 21 -8.30 3.96 -8.69
CA LEU A 21 -7.41 3.07 -7.93
C LEU A 21 -7.46 1.62 -8.42
N ALA A 22 -8.65 1.08 -8.73
CA ALA A 22 -8.78 -0.27 -9.28
C ALA A 22 -8.10 -0.41 -10.65
N SER A 23 -8.21 0.62 -11.49
CA SER A 23 -7.54 0.67 -12.79
C SER A 23 -6.01 0.76 -12.65
N MET A 24 -5.51 1.69 -11.84
CA MET A 24 -4.08 1.92 -11.64
C MET A 24 -3.37 0.74 -10.98
N LEU A 25 -4.02 0.11 -10.01
CA LEU A 25 -3.45 -1.02 -9.26
C LEU A 25 -3.70 -2.37 -9.93
N LYS A 26 -4.42 -2.39 -11.06
CA LYS A 26 -4.91 -3.60 -11.74
C LYS A 26 -5.54 -4.58 -10.75
N ALA A 27 -6.31 -4.04 -9.81
CA ALA A 27 -6.86 -4.76 -8.68
C ALA A 27 -8.37 -4.82 -8.78
N HIS A 28 -8.97 -5.92 -8.30
CA HIS A 28 -10.42 -6.05 -8.30
C HIS A 28 -11.07 -4.95 -7.44
N PRO A 29 -12.15 -4.29 -7.89
CA PRO A 29 -12.78 -3.17 -7.16
C PRO A 29 -13.16 -3.49 -5.71
N PHE A 30 -13.53 -4.75 -5.44
CA PHE A 30 -13.78 -5.24 -4.07
C PHE A 30 -12.56 -5.11 -3.16
N VAL A 31 -11.36 -5.43 -3.66
CA VAL A 31 -10.10 -5.34 -2.91
C VAL A 31 -9.78 -3.89 -2.58
N ILE A 32 -9.94 -2.99 -3.56
CA ILE A 32 -9.75 -1.55 -3.38
C ILE A 32 -10.76 -0.98 -2.38
N SER A 33 -12.03 -1.38 -2.47
CA SER A 33 -13.08 -0.91 -1.55
C SER A 33 -12.83 -1.37 -0.12
N LYS A 34 -12.37 -2.61 0.08
CA LYS A 34 -11.94 -3.12 1.39
C LYS A 34 -10.70 -2.40 1.91
N ALA A 35 -9.78 -2.05 1.02
CA ALA A 35 -8.55 -1.37 1.39
C ALA A 35 -8.77 0.12 1.70
N LEU A 36 -9.66 0.80 0.98
CA LEU A 36 -10.06 2.20 1.22
C LEU A 36 -10.68 2.37 2.59
N LYS A 37 -11.49 1.41 3.06
CA LYS A 37 -12.01 1.40 4.45
C LYS A 37 -10.90 1.42 5.50
N ASN A 38 -9.71 0.93 5.15
CA ASN A 38 -8.55 0.89 6.03
C ASN A 38 -7.53 2.00 5.74
N ILE A 39 -7.78 2.91 4.79
CA ILE A 39 -6.81 3.93 4.35
C ILE A 39 -6.41 4.87 5.49
N THR A 40 -7.36 5.25 6.35
CA THR A 40 -7.09 6.10 7.53
C THR A 40 -6.13 5.41 8.50
N ASN A 41 -6.34 4.11 8.75
CA ASN A 41 -5.46 3.33 9.62
C ASN A 41 -4.07 3.14 9.00
N LEU A 42 -4.01 2.95 7.68
CA LEU A 42 -2.74 2.87 6.95
C LEU A 42 -1.99 4.20 6.99
N ARG A 43 -2.69 5.33 6.84
CA ARG A 43 -2.12 6.67 6.91
C ARG A 43 -1.50 6.92 8.28
N ASN A 44 -2.21 6.57 9.35
CA ASN A 44 -1.71 6.69 10.73
C ASN A 44 -0.49 5.79 10.99
N LYS A 45 -0.43 4.63 10.34
CA LYS A 45 0.68 3.66 10.48
C LYS A 45 1.75 3.78 9.40
N LYS A 46 1.73 4.83 8.57
CA LYS A 46 2.59 4.95 7.38
C LYS A 46 4.07 4.72 7.69
N LEU A 47 4.60 5.36 8.74
CA LEU A 47 6.00 5.22 9.13
C LEU A 47 6.36 3.78 9.53
N ALA A 48 5.48 3.12 10.27
CA ALA A 48 5.67 1.73 10.67
C ALA A 48 5.63 0.78 9.45
N ILE A 49 4.72 1.04 8.50
CA ILE A 49 4.62 0.27 7.26
C ILE A 49 5.90 0.41 6.44
N LEU A 50 6.39 1.63 6.22
CA LEU A 50 7.63 1.87 5.50
C LEU A 50 8.84 1.20 6.17
N SER A 51 8.95 1.33 7.49
CA SER A 51 10.02 0.69 8.26
C SER A 51 10.00 -0.85 8.13
N PHE A 52 8.81 -1.45 8.26
CA PHE A 52 8.64 -2.89 8.12
C PHE A 52 9.03 -3.40 6.73
N TYR A 53 8.65 -2.70 5.67
CA TYR A 53 9.05 -3.10 4.31
C TYR A 53 10.55 -2.95 4.06
N LYS A 54 11.18 -1.91 4.62
CA LYS A 54 12.64 -1.75 4.55
C LYS A 54 13.33 -2.94 5.21
N GLN A 55 12.91 -3.31 6.43
CA GLN A 55 13.45 -4.46 7.15
C GLN A 55 13.24 -5.79 6.39
N LEU A 56 12.12 -5.96 5.70
CA LEU A 56 11.87 -7.14 4.86
C LEU A 56 12.83 -7.20 3.66
N VAL A 57 13.11 -6.07 3.01
CA VAL A 57 14.08 -6.01 1.90
C VAL A 57 15.48 -6.30 2.42
N ASP A 58 15.87 -5.68 3.54
CA ASP A 58 17.17 -5.89 4.17
C ASP A 58 17.35 -7.38 4.56
N LEU A 59 16.29 -8.01 5.08
CA LEU A 59 16.27 -9.44 5.40
C LEU A 59 16.42 -10.33 4.14
N ASP A 60 15.69 -10.04 3.08
CA ASP A 60 15.78 -10.79 1.82
C ASP A 60 17.19 -10.70 1.20
N VAL A 61 17.81 -9.52 1.27
CA VAL A 61 19.21 -9.32 0.85
C VAL A 61 20.15 -10.13 1.73
N SER A 62 19.96 -10.10 3.05
CA SER A 62 20.79 -10.86 4.00
C SER A 62 20.65 -12.38 3.87
N ILE A 63 19.53 -12.90 3.35
CA ILE A 63 19.35 -14.34 3.12
C ILE A 63 20.04 -14.79 1.83
N LYS A 64 20.11 -13.91 0.82
CA LYS A 64 20.68 -14.20 -0.50
C LYS A 64 22.19 -14.01 -0.58
N THR A 65 22.77 -13.28 0.38
CA THR A 65 24.20 -12.99 0.49
C THR A 65 24.82 -13.92 1.52
#